data_AF-A0A2T0PUB2-F1
#
_entry.id   AF-A0A2T0PUB2-F1
#
_cell.length_a   1.000
_cell.length_b   1.000
_cell.length_c   1.000
_cell.angle_alpha   90.00
_cell.angle_beta   90.00
_cell.angle_gamma   90.00
#
_symmetry.space_group_name_H-M   'P 1'
#
loop_
_entity.id
_entity.type
_entity.pdbx_description
1 polymer ?
#
loop_
_entity_poly.entity_id
_entity_poly.type
_entity_poly.pdbx_seq_one_letter_code
_entity_poly.pdbx_strand_id
1 'polypeptide(L)'
;MSISAHLVCPNRRLSLRLGKRLRDEDGKVFGFSVGSIDSWEDEQRSRALWKFLAETSGEELVVVFSDDEQFDTVAEYREIGGQIEDGDIPIEDYLRFPID
;
A
#
# COMPACT_ATOMS: atom_id res chain seq x y z
N MET A 1 6.68 -16.99 -7.02
CA MET A 1 6.71 -15.70 -6.29
C MET A 1 5.30 -15.13 -6.29
N SER A 2 4.85 -14.56 -5.17
CA SER A 2 3.54 -13.90 -5.12
C SER A 2 3.72 -12.45 -5.58
N ILE A 3 2.92 -12.01 -6.54
CA ILE A 3 2.90 -10.61 -6.99
C ILE A 3 2.20 -9.78 -5.92
N SER A 4 2.90 -8.78 -5.38
CA SER A 4 2.34 -7.81 -4.43
C SER A 4 1.96 -6.52 -5.13
N ALA A 5 0.94 -5.84 -4.60
CA ALA A 5 0.47 -4.55 -5.06
C ALA A 5 0.68 -3.49 -3.98
N HIS A 6 0.98 -2.28 -4.41
CA HIS A 6 1.12 -1.09 -3.58
C HIS A 6 0.20 0.00 -4.12
N LEU A 7 -0.47 0.72 -3.22
CA LEU A 7 -1.10 2.00 -3.52
C LEU A 7 -0.04 3.08 -3.34
N VAL A 8 0.14 3.91 -4.35
CA VAL A 8 1.27 4.82 -4.44
C VAL A 8 0.77 6.23 -4.70
N CYS A 9 1.35 7.19 -3.98
CA CYS A 9 1.26 8.61 -4.32
C CYS A 9 2.64 9.08 -4.82
N PRO A 10 2.83 9.21 -6.16
CA PRO A 10 4.12 9.59 -6.73
C PRO A 10 4.63 10.95 -6.27
N ASN A 11 3.73 11.94 -6.18
CA ASN A 11 4.11 13.31 -5.82
C ASN A 11 4.67 13.43 -4.40
N ARG A 12 4.25 12.55 -3.48
CA ARG A 12 4.75 12.49 -2.11
C ARG A 12 5.84 11.44 -1.89
N ARG A 13 6.16 10.63 -2.90
CA ARG A 13 7.06 9.47 -2.77
C ARG A 13 6.65 8.54 -1.61
N LEU A 14 5.36 8.24 -1.52
CA LEU A 14 4.77 7.38 -0.50
C LEU A 14 4.14 6.14 -1.11
N SER A 15 4.21 5.02 -0.41
CA SER A 15 3.49 3.80 -0.78
C SER A 15 2.80 3.16 0.43
N LEU A 16 1.68 2.50 0.19
CA LEU A 16 0.98 1.64 1.16
C LEU A 16 0.82 0.27 0.53
N ARG A 17 1.37 -0.76 1.16
CA ARG A 17 1.28 -2.13 0.65
C ARG A 17 -0.16 -2.66 0.78
N LEU A 18 -0.74 -3.01 -0.35
CA LEU A 18 -2.07 -3.63 -0.42
C LEU A 18 -1.99 -5.16 -0.25
N GLY A 19 -0.89 -5.76 -0.70
CA GLY A 19 -0.66 -7.21 -0.63
C GLY A 19 -0.92 -7.91 -1.96
N LYS A 20 -1.23 -9.21 -1.91
CA LYS A 20 -1.48 -10.05 -3.08
C LYS A 20 -2.86 -9.74 -3.66
N ARG A 21 -2.94 -9.57 -4.98
CA ARG A 21 -4.23 -9.46 -5.69
C ARG A 21 -5.07 -10.73 -5.54
N LEU A 22 -6.30 -10.57 -5.09
CA LEU A 22 -7.34 -11.60 -5.08
C LEU A 22 -8.16 -11.50 -6.37
N ARG A 23 -8.42 -12.64 -7.00
CA ARG A 23 -9.15 -12.70 -8.27
C ARG A 23 -10.40 -13.56 -8.13
N ASP A 24 -11.49 -13.14 -8.76
CA ASP A 24 -12.72 -13.93 -8.88
C ASP A 24 -12.56 -15.04 -9.93
N GLU A 25 -13.63 -15.81 -10.14
CA GLU A 25 -13.68 -16.91 -11.13
C GLU A 25 -13.44 -16.42 -12.58
N ASP A 26 -13.78 -15.16 -12.86
CA ASP A 26 -13.57 -14.50 -14.17
C ASP A 26 -12.15 -13.90 -14.29
N GLY A 27 -11.32 -14.03 -13.26
CA GLY A 27 -9.96 -13.51 -13.21
C GLY A 27 -9.87 -12.01 -12.95
N LYS A 28 -10.97 -11.33 -12.59
CA LYS A 28 -10.98 -9.90 -12.22
C LYS A 28 -10.49 -9.72 -10.79
N VAL A 29 -9.73 -8.65 -10.57
CA VAL A 29 -9.25 -8.31 -9.22
C VAL A 29 -10.39 -7.69 -8.42
N PHE A 30 -10.74 -8.28 -7.28
CA PHE A 30 -11.79 -7.77 -6.39
C PHE A 30 -11.27 -7.31 -5.02
N GLY A 31 -10.02 -7.65 -4.68
CA GLY A 31 -9.44 -7.30 -3.39
C GLY A 31 -7.97 -7.65 -3.28
N PHE A 32 -7.43 -7.48 -2.06
CA PHE A 32 -6.04 -7.79 -1.74
C PHE A 32 -5.93 -8.54 -0.41
N SER A 33 -4.85 -9.29 -0.22
CA SER A 33 -4.55 -9.99 1.03
C SER A 33 -3.07 -9.89 1.41
N VAL A 34 -2.80 -9.80 2.72
CA VAL A 34 -1.43 -9.78 3.24
C VAL A 34 -1.22 -11.03 4.11
N GLY A 35 -0.43 -11.98 3.60
CA GLY A 35 -0.25 -13.27 4.26
C GLY A 35 -1.53 -14.12 4.19
N SER A 36 -1.97 -14.65 5.33
CA SER A 36 -3.21 -15.42 5.48
C SER A 36 -4.41 -14.58 5.93
N ILE A 37 -4.24 -13.26 6.05
CA ILE A 37 -5.28 -12.32 6.47
C ILE A 37 -5.68 -11.49 5.26
N ASP A 38 -6.98 -11.44 5.00
CA ASP A 38 -7.50 -10.55 3.97
C ASP A 38 -7.33 -9.10 4.43
N SER A 39 -6.89 -8.21 3.53
CA SER A 39 -6.49 -6.85 3.94
C SER A 39 -7.65 -6.03 4.53
N TRP A 40 -8.89 -6.43 4.28
CA TRP A 40 -10.11 -5.79 4.78
C TRP A 40 -10.51 -6.26 6.21
N GLU A 41 -9.94 -7.36 6.71
CA GLU A 41 -10.14 -7.82 8.09
C GLU A 41 -9.13 -7.22 9.07
N ASP A 42 -8.07 -6.59 8.56
CA ASP A 42 -7.05 -5.89 9.35
C ASP A 42 -7.48 -4.43 9.60
N GLU A 43 -7.92 -4.16 10.84
CA GLU A 43 -8.41 -2.84 11.25
C GLU A 43 -7.34 -1.75 11.08
N GLN A 44 -6.08 -2.03 11.42
CA GLN A 44 -5.01 -1.05 11.33
C GLN A 44 -4.71 -0.70 9.88
N ARG A 45 -4.65 -1.70 8.99
CA ARG A 45 -4.51 -1.46 7.54
C ARG A 45 -5.67 -0.69 6.96
N SER A 46 -6.90 -1.04 7.35
CA SER A 46 -8.09 -0.33 6.88
C SER A 46 -8.05 1.14 7.30
N ARG A 47 -7.66 1.43 8.55
CA ARG A 47 -7.48 2.80 9.04
C ARG A 47 -6.34 3.54 8.33
N ALA A 48 -5.23 2.85 8.06
CA ALA A 48 -4.11 3.43 7.32
C ALA A 48 -4.49 3.75 5.88
N LEU A 49 -5.24 2.87 5.21
CA LEU A 49 -5.78 3.14 3.87
C LEU A 49 -6.69 4.38 3.87
N TRP A 50 -7.63 4.47 4.80
CA TRP A 50 -8.49 5.65 4.91
C TRP A 50 -7.73 6.93 5.17
N LYS A 51 -6.74 6.89 6.07
CA LYS A 51 -5.87 8.04 6.34
C LYS A 51 -5.07 8.42 5.10
N PHE A 52 -4.49 7.45 4.40
CA PHE A 52 -3.73 7.65 3.17
C PHE A 52 -4.55 8.35 2.10
N LEU A 53 -5.77 7.86 1.85
CA LEU A 53 -6.71 8.47 0.90
C LEU A 53 -7.10 9.90 1.30
N ALA A 54 -7.28 10.16 2.60
CA ALA A 54 -7.60 11.49 3.09
C ALA A 54 -6.43 12.48 2.91
N GLU A 55 -5.20 12.06 3.24
CA GLU A 55 -4.01 12.91 3.17
C GLU A 55 -3.53 13.16 1.74
N THR A 56 -3.77 12.22 0.83
CA THR A 56 -3.42 12.31 -0.60
C THR A 56 -4.59 12.80 -1.47
N SER A 57 -5.66 13.31 -0.84
CA SER A 57 -6.83 13.81 -1.56
C SER A 57 -6.45 14.90 -2.58
N GLY A 58 -6.89 14.71 -3.83
CA GLY A 58 -6.59 15.61 -4.94
C GLY A 58 -5.26 15.34 -5.64
N GLU A 59 -4.48 14.38 -5.17
CA GLU A 59 -3.24 13.94 -5.82
C GLU A 59 -3.48 12.70 -6.69
N GLU A 60 -2.55 12.45 -7.61
CA GLU A 60 -2.57 11.23 -8.42
C GLU A 60 -2.22 10.03 -7.55
N LEU A 61 -3.09 9.03 -7.60
CA LEU A 61 -2.87 7.73 -6.97
C LEU A 61 -2.79 6.65 -8.03
N VAL A 62 -1.76 5.80 -7.93
CA VAL A 62 -1.56 4.68 -8.84
C VAL A 62 -1.42 3.39 -8.04
N VAL A 63 -1.92 2.29 -8.59
CA VAL A 63 -1.64 0.94 -8.07
C VAL A 63 -0.52 0.35 -8.90
N VAL A 64 0.57 -0.02 -8.23
CA VAL A 64 1.74 -0.62 -8.88
C VAL A 64 1.93 -2.04 -8.36
N PHE A 65 2.13 -2.97 -9.29
CA PHE A 65 2.39 -4.37 -8.98
C PHE A 65 3.88 -4.67 -9.05
N SER A 66 4.33 -5.67 -8.29
CA SER A 66 5.74 -6.10 -8.26
C SER A 66 6.25 -6.69 -9.57
N ASP A 67 5.37 -6.95 -10.54
CA ASP A 67 5.70 -7.38 -11.90
C ASP A 67 5.64 -6.23 -12.94
N ASP A 68 5.32 -5.00 -12.52
CA ASP A 68 5.33 -3.83 -13.40
C ASP A 68 6.74 -3.25 -13.55
N GLU A 69 7.08 -2.73 -14.74
CA GLU A 69 8.38 -2.10 -15.02
C GLU A 69 8.72 -0.93 -14.08
N GLN A 70 7.69 -0.24 -13.60
CA GLN A 70 7.79 0.92 -12.71
C GLN A 70 7.93 0.55 -11.22
N PHE A 71 7.89 -0.74 -10.88
CA PHE A 71 7.99 -1.19 -9.49
C PHE A 71 9.30 -0.80 -8.82
N ASP A 72 10.43 -0.89 -9.53
CA ASP A 72 11.74 -0.56 -8.97
C ASP A 72 11.81 0.89 -8.48
N THR A 73 11.13 1.82 -9.16
CA THR A 73 11.06 3.22 -8.73
C THR A 73 10.19 3.40 -7.48
N VAL A 74 9.09 2.64 -7.39
CA VAL A 74 8.19 2.67 -6.23
C VAL A 74 8.80 2.00 -5.02
N ALA A 75 9.66 1.00 -5.20
CA ALA A 75 10.38 0.33 -4.13
C ALA A 75 11.31 1.26 -3.34
N GLU A 76 11.66 2.44 -3.89
CA GLU A 76 12.42 3.49 -3.22
C GLU A 76 11.55 4.48 -2.42
N TYR A 77 10.22 4.34 -2.47
CA TYR A 77 9.32 5.23 -1.73
C TYR A 77 9.17 4.77 -0.29
N ARG A 78 8.87 5.70 0.61
CA ARG A 78 8.63 5.37 2.02
C ARG A 78 7.36 4.53 2.12
N GLU A 79 7.48 3.27 2.55
CA GLU A 79 6.34 2.38 2.70
C GLU A 79 5.69 2.54 4.08
N ILE A 80 4.37 2.72 4.10
CA ILE A 80 3.57 2.69 5.31
C ILE A 80 3.28 1.23 5.68
N GLY A 81 3.66 0.85 6.90
CA GLY A 81 3.57 -0.52 7.40
C GLY A 81 4.66 -1.45 6.85
N GLY A 82 5.70 -0.89 6.23
CA GLY A 82 6.88 -1.62 5.79
C GLY A 82 7.78 -2.08 6.95
N GLN A 83 8.89 -2.75 6.63
CA GLN A 83 9.78 -3.38 7.60
C GLN A 83 11.23 -2.84 7.58
N ILE A 84 11.52 -1.85 6.75
CA ILE A 84 12.84 -1.20 6.68
C ILE A 84 12.92 -0.15 7.78
N GLU A 85 13.66 -0.44 8.86
CA GLU A 85 13.75 0.39 10.08
C GLU A 85 14.09 1.87 9.82
N ASP A 86 14.93 2.17 8.81
CA ASP A 86 15.38 3.53 8.49
C ASP A 86 14.71 4.16 7.25
N GLY A 87 13.72 3.48 6.64
CA GLY A 87 13.09 3.91 5.39
C GLY A 87 11.56 3.94 5.41
N ASP A 88 10.96 3.05 6.20
CA ASP A 88 9.51 2.86 6.23
C ASP A 88 8.86 3.59 7.40
N ILE A 89 7.54 3.73 7.34
CA ILE A 89 6.73 4.35 8.37
C ILE A 89 5.95 3.25 9.08
N PRO A 90 6.22 2.94 10.37
CA PRO A 90 5.41 2.01 11.13
C PRO A 90 3.93 2.40 11.10
N ILE A 91 3.03 1.43 10.96
CA ILE A 91 1.61 1.73 10.78
C ILE A 91 1.02 2.45 12.00
N GLU A 92 1.52 2.15 13.20
CA GLU A 92 1.11 2.78 14.45
C GLU A 92 1.50 4.26 14.50
N ASP A 93 2.71 4.58 14.04
CA ASP A 93 3.21 5.96 13.98
C ASP A 93 2.46 6.72 12.90
N TYR A 94 2.25 6.09 11.74
CA TYR A 94 1.45 6.66 10.67
C TYR A 94 0.03 6.98 11.14
N LEU A 95 -0.60 6.15 11.96
CA LEU A 95 -1.95 6.44 12.46
C LEU A 95 -2.00 7.57 13.49
N ARG A 96 -0.88 7.91 14.15
CA ARG A 96 -0.81 8.93 15.20
C ARG A 96 -0.42 10.32 14.69
N PHE A 97 0.43 10.38 13.67
CA PHE A 97 1.03 11.64 13.20
C PHE A 97 0.76 11.86 11.72
N PRO A 98 0.46 13.09 11.28
CA PRO A 98 0.35 13.39 9.85
C PRO A 98 1.70 13.16 9.14
N ILE A 99 1.65 12.93 7.83
CA ILE A 99 2.87 12.92 7.00
C ILE A 99 3.33 14.37 6.80
N ASP A 100 4.58 14.63 7.17
CA ASP A 100 5.30 15.89 6.86
C ASP A 100 5.68 15.99 5.38
#